data_AF-A0A0R2PKE8-F1
#
_entry.id   AF-A0A0R2PKE8-F1
#
_cell.length_a   1.000
_cell.length_b   1.000
_cell.length_c   1.000
_cell.angle_alpha   90.00
_cell.angle_beta   90.00
_cell.angle_gamma   90.00
#
_symmetry.space_group_name_H-M   'P 1'
#
loop_
_entity.id
_entity.type
_entity.pdbx_description
1 polymer ?
#
loop_
_entity_poly.entity_id
_entity_poly.type
_entity_poly.pdbx_seq_one_letter_code
_entity_poly.pdbx_strand_id
1 'polypeptide(L)'
;METEEKSRAKLDHAISEYFDAAGDQGSIVTGWIITASVQHPTMANSDGYFTQNSEGLPFHSQIGLLSAALDEKKNMILINMWKGDKN
;
A
#
# COMPACT_ATOMS: atom_id res chain seq x y z
N MET A 1 7.19 17.87 -13.57
CA MET A 1 5.76 17.97 -13.24
C MET A 1 4.93 17.00 -14.08
N GLU A 2 5.00 17.06 -15.42
CA GLU A 2 4.24 16.17 -16.32
C GLU A 2 4.52 14.65 -16.13
N THR A 3 5.73 14.30 -15.66
CA THR A 3 6.15 12.90 -15.47
C THR A 3 5.60 12.25 -14.20
N GLU A 4 5.48 13.00 -13.11
CA GLU A 4 4.96 12.50 -11.83
C GLU A 4 3.46 12.28 -11.89
N GLU A 5 2.72 13.20 -12.51
CA GLU A 5 1.28 13.09 -12.71
C GLU A 5 0.93 11.90 -13.62
N LYS A 6 1.68 11.71 -14.71
CA LYS A 6 1.57 10.51 -15.56
C LYS A 6 1.90 9.22 -14.81
N SER A 7 2.82 9.26 -13.85
CA SER A 7 3.19 8.09 -13.05
C SER A 7 2.11 7.74 -12.02
N ARG A 8 1.49 8.77 -11.41
CA ARG A 8 0.35 8.60 -10.51
C ARG A 8 -0.88 8.04 -11.24
N ALA A 9 -1.21 8.56 -12.42
CA ALA A 9 -2.31 8.04 -13.22
C ALA A 9 -2.11 6.56 -13.60
N LYS A 10 -0.87 6.14 -13.85
CA LYS A 10 -0.54 4.72 -14.07
C LYS A 10 -0.75 3.87 -12.81
N LEU A 11 -0.42 4.40 -11.63
CA LEU A 11 -0.69 3.71 -10.36
C LEU A 11 -2.18 3.58 -10.11
N ASP A 12 -2.95 4.65 -10.30
CA ASP A 12 -4.42 4.62 -10.18
C ASP A 12 -5.01 3.52 -11.06
N HIS A 13 -4.62 3.48 -12.34
CA HIS A 13 -5.09 2.48 -13.28
C HIS A 13 -4.71 1.05 -12.86
N ALA A 14 -3.45 0.83 -12.49
CA ALA A 14 -2.97 -0.50 -12.08
C ALA A 14 -3.67 -1.01 -10.81
N ILE A 15 -3.97 -0.11 -9.86
CA ILE A 15 -4.70 -0.44 -8.64
C ILE A 15 -6.14 -0.81 -9.00
N SER A 16 -6.81 -0.03 -9.85
CA SER A 16 -8.16 -0.37 -10.33
C SER A 16 -8.19 -1.73 -11.01
N GLU A 17 -7.27 -2.02 -11.93
CA GLU A 17 -7.22 -3.33 -12.61
C GLU A 17 -7.01 -4.49 -11.63
N TYR A 18 -6.15 -4.32 -10.63
CA TYR A 18 -5.93 -5.34 -9.60
C TYR A 18 -7.22 -5.64 -8.83
N PHE A 19 -7.95 -4.60 -8.40
CA PHE A 19 -9.20 -4.78 -7.66
C PHE A 19 -10.35 -5.26 -8.54
N ASP A 20 -10.38 -4.90 -9.83
CA ASP A 20 -11.37 -5.44 -10.77
C ASP A 20 -11.15 -6.94 -11.01
N ALA A 21 -9.89 -7.41 -10.99
CA ALA A 21 -9.55 -8.81 -11.18
C ALA A 21 -9.64 -9.65 -9.90
N ALA A 22 -9.35 -9.07 -8.74
CA ALA A 22 -9.24 -9.78 -7.46
C ALA A 22 -10.38 -9.48 -6.47
N GLY A 23 -11.18 -8.44 -6.73
CA GLY A 23 -12.21 -7.95 -5.81
C GLY A 23 -13.56 -8.64 -5.96
N ASP A 24 -14.40 -8.46 -4.94
CA ASP A 24 -15.80 -8.84 -5.00
C ASP A 24 -16.53 -7.98 -6.05
N GLN A 25 -17.37 -8.62 -6.87
CA GLN A 25 -18.21 -7.93 -7.85
C GLN A 25 -19.03 -6.82 -7.17
N GLY A 26 -18.81 -5.57 -7.60
CA GLY A 26 -19.52 -4.40 -7.09
C GLY A 26 -18.74 -3.55 -6.08
N SER A 27 -17.51 -3.93 -5.74
CA SER A 27 -16.60 -3.06 -4.98
C SER A 27 -16.04 -1.92 -5.84
N ILE A 28 -15.89 -0.73 -5.26
CA ILE A 28 -15.34 0.46 -5.93
C ILE A 28 -14.15 0.96 -5.10
N VAL A 29 -13.01 1.16 -5.75
CA VAL A 29 -11.82 1.75 -5.11
C VAL A 29 -12.06 3.25 -4.94
N THR A 30 -12.24 3.69 -3.69
CA THR A 30 -12.47 5.11 -3.36
C THR A 30 -11.19 5.88 -3.00
N GLY A 31 -10.09 5.16 -2.78
CA GLY A 31 -8.79 5.73 -2.47
C GLY A 31 -7.78 4.65 -2.12
N TRP A 32 -6.50 4.99 -2.20
CA TRP A 32 -5.42 4.06 -1.88
C TRP A 32 -4.25 4.76 -1.20
N ILE A 33 -3.48 3.97 -0.47
CA ILE A 33 -2.18 4.35 0.07
C ILE A 33 -1.22 3.19 -0.13
N ILE A 34 -0.02 3.50 -0.64
CA ILE A 34 1.08 2.57 -0.81
C ILE A 34 2.17 3.04 0.14
N THR A 35 2.60 2.14 1.03
CA THR A 35 3.77 2.35 1.88
C THR A 35 4.77 1.24 1.61
N ALA A 36 5.99 1.61 1.29
CA ALA A 36 7.05 0.66 1.04
C ALA A 36 8.29 1.03 1.85
N SER A 37 8.89 0.00 2.43
CA SER A 37 10.17 0.10 3.10
C SER A 37 11.27 -0.07 2.07
N VAL A 38 12.26 0.81 2.11
CA VAL A 38 13.43 0.79 1.24
C VAL A 38 14.67 0.73 2.09
N GLN A 39 15.61 -0.11 1.69
CA GLN A 39 16.94 -0.17 2.26
C GLN A 39 17.93 0.14 1.15
N HIS A 40 18.84 1.09 1.37
CA HIS A 40 19.86 1.39 0.39
C HIS A 40 20.83 0.19 0.29
N PRO A 41 21.12 -0.34 -0.91
CA PRO A 41 21.88 -1.58 -1.07
C PRO A 41 23.27 -1.59 -0.43
N THR A 42 23.88 -0.41 -0.27
CA THR A 42 25.27 -0.26 0.19
C THR A 42 25.44 0.53 1.48
N MET A 43 24.36 1.04 2.08
CA MET A 43 24.46 1.86 3.29
C MET A 43 23.80 1.11 4.46
N ALA A 44 24.60 0.70 5.43
CA ALA A 44 24.09 0.08 6.65
C ALA A 44 23.15 1.05 7.40
N ASN A 45 22.05 0.54 7.94
CA ASN A 45 21.01 1.31 8.66
C ASN A 45 20.35 2.42 7.83
N SER A 46 20.25 2.25 6.52
CA SER A 46 19.60 3.19 5.60
C SER A 46 18.11 2.90 5.39
N ASP A 47 17.48 2.26 6.39
CA ASP A 47 16.07 1.89 6.30
C ASP A 47 15.21 3.16 6.25
N GLY A 48 14.50 3.32 5.14
CA GLY A 48 13.59 4.41 4.88
C GLY A 48 12.21 3.90 4.50
N TYR A 49 11.27 4.82 4.45
CA TYR A 49 9.92 4.56 3.98
C TYR A 49 9.54 5.60 2.93
N PHE A 50 8.91 5.15 1.86
CA PHE A 50 8.20 6.02 0.95
C PHE A 50 6.71 5.72 1.02
N THR A 51 5.92 6.79 1.02
CA THR A 51 4.47 6.71 1.03
C THR A 51 3.93 7.49 -0.15
N GLN A 52 2.99 6.90 -0.87
CA GLN A 52 2.24 7.54 -1.95
C GLN A 52 0.77 7.22 -1.80
N ASN A 53 -0.11 8.13 -2.24
CA ASN A 53 -1.55 8.00 -2.10
C ASN A 53 -2.29 8.52 -3.33
N SER A 54 -3.57 8.15 -3.42
CA SER A 54 -4.46 8.65 -4.47
C SER A 54 -4.57 10.17 -4.43
N GLU A 55 -4.73 10.77 -5.61
CA GLU A 55 -4.92 12.21 -5.73
C GLU A 55 -6.26 12.66 -5.13
N GLY A 56 -6.28 13.83 -4.49
CA GLY A 56 -7.49 14.37 -3.87
C GLY A 56 -7.94 13.66 -2.59
N LEU A 57 -7.19 12.68 -2.08
CA LEU A 57 -7.51 12.00 -0.83
C LEU A 57 -7.31 12.94 0.36
N PRO A 58 -8.32 13.20 1.21
CA PRO A 58 -8.16 14.05 2.39
C PRO A 58 -7.12 13.49 3.37
N PHE A 59 -6.40 14.36 4.08
CA PHE A 59 -5.34 13.96 5.03
C PHE A 59 -5.83 12.96 6.10
N HIS A 60 -7.04 13.12 6.62
CA HIS A 60 -7.58 12.18 7.61
C HIS A 60 -7.84 10.79 7.01
N SER A 61 -8.28 10.73 5.75
CA SER A 61 -8.45 9.46 5.02
C SER A 61 -7.11 8.80 4.73
N GLN A 62 -6.08 9.58 4.38
CA GLN A 62 -4.72 9.07 4.22
C GLN A 62 -4.21 8.40 5.52
N ILE A 63 -4.37 9.07 6.67
CA ILE A 63 -3.98 8.53 7.98
C ILE A 63 -4.79 7.27 8.32
N GLY A 64 -6.11 7.29 8.09
CA GLY A 64 -6.98 6.15 8.34
C GLY A 64 -6.59 4.92 7.52
N LEU A 65 -6.35 5.09 6.21
CA LEU A 65 -5.89 4.02 5.34
C LEU A 65 -4.48 3.53 5.73
N LEU A 66 -3.58 4.43 6.14
CA LEU A 66 -2.26 4.04 6.62
C LEU A 66 -2.36 3.15 7.86
N SER A 67 -3.19 3.54 8.83
CA SER A 67 -3.42 2.76 10.04
C SER A 67 -3.98 1.38 9.71
N ALA A 68 -4.99 1.32 8.83
CA ALA A 68 -5.58 0.06 8.39
C ALA A 68 -4.53 -0.85 7.71
N ALA A 69 -3.68 -0.29 6.85
CA ALA A 69 -2.61 -1.05 6.20
C ALA A 69 -1.55 -1.58 7.19
N LEU A 70 -1.21 -0.78 8.21
CA LEU A 70 -0.29 -1.20 9.27
C LEU A 70 -0.88 -2.34 10.11
N ASP A 71 -2.16 -2.25 10.46
CA ASP A 71 -2.83 -3.28 11.25
C ASP A 71 -3.01 -4.58 10.46
N GLU A 72 -3.34 -4.49 9.16
CA GLU A 72 -3.37 -5.66 8.27
C GLU A 72 -2.00 -6.34 8.19
N LYS A 73 -0.92 -5.57 8.06
CA LYS A 73 0.45 -6.12 8.04
C LYS A 73 0.80 -6.83 9.35
N LYS A 74 0.44 -6.26 10.50
CA LYS A 74 0.64 -6.92 11.81
C LYS A 74 -0.13 -8.25 11.87
N ASN A 75 -1.39 -8.24 11.46
CA ASN A 75 -2.24 -9.43 11.45
C ASN A 75 -1.65 -10.53 10.56
N MET A 76 -1.20 -10.18 9.36
CA MET A 76 -0.57 -11.13 8.44
C MET A 76 0.72 -11.74 9.03
N ILE A 77 1.55 -10.95 9.71
CA ILE A 77 2.75 -11.46 10.40
C ILE A 77 2.36 -12.44 11.51
N LEU A 78 1.35 -12.09 12.33
CA LEU A 78 0.86 -12.97 13.40
C LEU A 78 0.31 -14.29 12.83
N ILE A 79 -0.46 -14.24 11.75
CA ILE A 79 -0.97 -15.42 11.05
C ILE A 79 0.17 -16.30 10.54
N ASN A 80 1.21 -15.69 9.97
CA ASN A 80 2.37 -16.42 9.46
C ASN A 80 3.19 -17.07 10.59
N MET A 81 3.38 -16.38 11.72
CA MET A 81 4.01 -16.95 12.91
C MET A 81 3.20 -18.16 13.42
N TRP A 82 1.88 -18.01 13.55
CA TRP A 82 1.02 -19.09 14.03
C TRP A 82 0.98 -20.30 13.08
N LYS A 83 1.06 -20.08 11.76
CA LYS A 83 1.16 -21.17 10.77
C LYS A 83 2.53 -21.86 10.80
N GLY A 84 3.59 -21.11 11.08
CA GLY A 84 4.95 -21.66 11.24
C GLY A 84 5.12 -22.53 12.47
N ASP A 85 4.35 -22.27 13.53
CA ASP A 85 4.36 -23.02 14.80
C ASP A 85 3.65 -24.39 14.73
N LYS A 86 3.06 -24.75 13.58
CA LYS A 86 2.36 -26.04 13.35
C LYS A 86 3.19 -27.09 12.61
N ASN A 87 4.49 -26.85 12.40
CA ASN A 87 5.43 -27.82 11.82
C ASN A 87 6.44 -28.29 12.87
#